data_AF-A0A6C0BG82-F1
#
_entry.id   AF-A0A6C0BG82-F1
#
_cell.length_a   1.000
_cell.length_b   1.000
_cell.length_c   1.000
_cell.angle_alpha   90.00
_cell.angle_beta   90.00
_cell.angle_gamma   90.00
#
_symmetry.space_group_name_H-M   'P 1'
#
loop_
_entity.id
_entity.type
_entity.pdbx_description
1 polymer ?
#
loop_
_entity_poly.entity_id
_entity_poly.type
_entity_poly.pdbx_seq_one_letter_code
_entity_poly.pdbx_strand_id
1 'polypeptide(L)'
;MNSIVTINPAQSFQYLYNSFMFAKPKDKVDMILEPLQSMIQLALLSVCPIGTKLHIQENILYLQTPNLIQPITRWYHSDKKDDLYFLYSVIKRFIKWYHPTNNKKSPLTLELYQLISSMGMEGLSTLYKTYSSCESNTVIHVIQMYKNLLEFNNDKILMDEFLVDEAHKINIDEVFEHIIVIYDKTIIQVVLHSLLLIRQQEIVENQHSMISGLNIMLLTYNKKITEWIKLNLVL
;
A
#
# COMPACT_ATOMS: atom_id res chain seq x y z
N MET A 1 20.65 -29.51 41.74
CA MET A 1 21.66 -29.19 40.70
C MET A 1 20.97 -28.31 39.66
N ASN A 2 21.05 -27.00 39.83
CA ASN A 2 20.44 -26.03 38.90
C ASN A 2 21.55 -25.43 38.04
N SER A 3 21.63 -25.86 36.78
CA SER A 3 22.48 -25.22 35.78
C SER A 3 21.74 -23.99 35.23
N ILE A 4 22.09 -22.82 35.75
CA ILE A 4 21.70 -21.54 35.16
C ILE A 4 22.43 -21.44 33.82
N VAL A 5 21.67 -21.46 32.71
CA VAL A 5 22.21 -21.20 31.38
C VAL A 5 22.69 -19.75 31.36
N THR A 6 24.00 -19.57 31.48
CA THR A 6 24.66 -18.27 31.31
C THR A 6 24.70 -17.93 29.83
N ILE A 7 23.69 -17.19 29.37
CA ILE A 7 23.70 -16.62 28.02
C ILE A 7 24.81 -15.56 27.99
N ASN A 8 25.89 -15.86 27.28
CA ASN A 8 27.03 -14.96 27.17
C ASN A 8 26.64 -13.76 26.27
N PRO A 9 26.58 -12.53 26.79
CA PRO A 9 26.06 -11.37 26.06
C PRO A 9 26.81 -11.12 24.73
N ALA A 10 28.11 -11.43 24.68
CA ALA A 10 28.93 -11.29 23.47
C ALA A 10 28.46 -12.17 22.31
N GLN A 11 27.96 -13.38 22.59
CA GLN A 11 27.44 -14.27 21.55
C GLN A 11 26.11 -13.75 20.99
N SER A 12 25.21 -13.26 21.84
CA SER A 12 23.97 -12.60 21.40
C SER A 12 24.22 -11.34 20.57
N PHE A 13 25.24 -10.53 20.91
CA PHE A 13 25.64 -9.38 20.10
C PHE A 13 26.22 -9.80 18.75
N GLN A 14 26.96 -10.91 18.68
CA GLN A 14 27.49 -11.45 17.43
C GLN A 14 26.37 -11.98 16.52
N TYR A 15 25.35 -12.66 17.06
CA TYR A 15 24.18 -13.08 16.28
C TYR A 15 23.38 -11.90 15.76
N LEU A 16 23.16 -10.87 16.60
CA LEU A 16 22.56 -9.61 16.18
C LEU A 16 23.39 -8.93 15.09
N TYR A 17 24.72 -8.83 15.24
CA TYR A 17 25.64 -8.26 14.24
C TYR A 17 25.63 -9.00 12.91
N ASN A 18 25.63 -10.33 12.95
CA ASN A 18 25.55 -11.14 11.75
C ASN A 18 24.17 -10.96 11.08
N SER A 19 23.07 -10.95 11.85
CA SER A 19 21.76 -10.57 11.31
C SER A 19 21.74 -9.13 10.78
N PHE A 20 22.46 -8.19 11.40
CA PHE A 20 22.61 -6.81 10.96
C PHE A 20 23.24 -6.68 9.56
N MET A 21 24.11 -7.63 9.19
CA MET A 21 24.79 -7.67 7.88
C MET A 21 23.98 -8.33 6.75
N PHE A 22 22.85 -8.98 7.03
CA PHE A 22 22.07 -9.77 6.04
C PHE A 22 20.76 -9.12 5.58
N ALA A 23 20.46 -7.87 5.93
CA ALA A 23 19.28 -7.19 5.42
C ALA A 23 19.39 -7.02 3.88
N LYS A 24 18.66 -7.86 3.14
CA LYS A 24 18.64 -7.81 1.67
C LYS A 24 18.03 -6.48 1.22
N PRO A 25 18.66 -5.74 0.30
CA PRO A 25 18.02 -4.61 -0.34
C PRO A 25 16.81 -5.10 -1.13
N LYS A 26 15.73 -4.31 -1.13
CA LYS A 26 14.53 -4.59 -1.92
C LYS A 26 14.84 -4.43 -3.42
N ASP A 27 14.42 -5.39 -4.22
CA ASP A 27 14.55 -5.29 -5.67
C ASP A 27 13.58 -4.25 -6.23
N LYS A 28 14.01 -3.49 -7.24
CA LYS A 28 13.17 -2.43 -7.85
C LYS A 28 11.85 -2.97 -8.39
N VAL A 29 11.84 -4.22 -8.84
CA VAL A 29 10.64 -4.90 -9.36
C VAL A 29 9.65 -5.16 -8.22
N ASP A 30 10.10 -5.57 -7.04
CA ASP A 30 9.23 -5.83 -5.87
C ASP A 30 8.53 -4.56 -5.34
N MET A 31 9.07 -3.39 -5.69
CA MET A 31 8.52 -2.08 -5.35
C MET A 31 7.47 -1.58 -6.36
N ILE A 32 7.25 -2.30 -7.46
CA ILE A 32 6.18 -1.98 -8.42
C ILE A 32 4.87 -2.50 -7.84
N LEU A 33 4.08 -1.58 -7.28
CA LEU A 33 2.84 -1.91 -6.59
C LEU A 33 1.64 -2.05 -7.52
N GLU A 34 0.73 -2.97 -7.20
CA GLU A 34 -0.57 -3.04 -7.87
C GLU A 34 -1.49 -1.90 -7.39
N PRO A 35 -2.06 -1.09 -8.31
CA PRO A 35 -2.79 0.12 -7.95
C PRO A 35 -4.04 -0.09 -7.09
N LEU A 36 -4.93 -1.04 -7.41
CA LEU A 36 -6.19 -1.21 -6.69
C LEU A 36 -5.97 -1.76 -5.29
N GLN A 37 -5.16 -2.80 -5.15
CA GLN A 37 -4.73 -3.40 -3.89
C GLN A 37 -4.13 -2.34 -2.98
N SER A 38 -3.20 -1.53 -3.50
CA SER A 38 -2.56 -0.47 -2.71
C SER A 38 -3.57 0.60 -2.28
N MET A 39 -4.48 1.00 -3.16
CA MET A 39 -5.52 1.98 -2.82
C MET A 39 -6.53 1.44 -1.81
N ILE A 40 -6.84 0.14 -1.83
CA ILE A 40 -7.64 -0.50 -0.77
C ILE A 40 -6.91 -0.40 0.57
N GLN A 41 -5.60 -0.65 0.63
CA GLN A 41 -4.86 -0.48 1.89
C GLN A 41 -4.80 0.97 2.34
N LEU A 42 -4.64 1.93 1.44
CA LEU A 42 -4.75 3.35 1.78
C LEU A 42 -6.15 3.72 2.29
N ALA A 43 -7.20 3.10 1.77
CA ALA A 43 -8.55 3.25 2.31
C ALA A 43 -8.65 2.68 3.74
N LEU A 44 -8.12 1.49 3.99
CA LEU A 44 -8.12 0.88 5.34
C LEU A 44 -7.29 1.68 6.36
N LEU A 45 -6.29 2.42 5.90
CA LEU A 45 -5.48 3.30 6.75
C LEU A 45 -6.31 4.43 7.39
N SER A 46 -7.47 4.81 6.83
CA SER A 46 -8.31 5.88 7.39
C SER A 46 -8.84 5.58 8.78
N VAL A 47 -9.07 4.30 9.10
CA VAL A 47 -9.56 3.83 10.40
C VAL A 47 -8.45 3.26 11.30
N CYS A 48 -7.21 3.26 10.82
CA CYS A 48 -6.07 2.79 11.60
C CYS A 48 -5.57 3.87 12.57
N PRO A 49 -4.95 3.49 13.70
CA PRO A 49 -4.40 4.45 14.66
C PRO A 49 -3.22 5.23 14.06
N ILE A 50 -3.03 6.45 14.54
CA ILE A 50 -1.84 7.28 14.24
C ILE A 50 -0.59 6.52 14.67
N GLY A 51 0.44 6.53 13.83
CA GLY A 51 1.64 5.69 14.01
C GLY A 51 1.66 4.45 13.11
N THR A 52 0.55 4.16 12.43
CA THR A 52 0.50 3.13 11.38
C THR A 52 1.34 3.57 10.19
N LYS A 53 2.26 2.71 9.76
CA LYS A 53 3.19 2.97 8.65
C LYS A 53 2.95 1.99 7.52
N LEU A 54 3.46 2.33 6.34
CA LEU A 54 3.39 1.46 5.17
C LEU A 54 4.56 0.47 5.16
N HIS A 55 4.26 -0.72 4.67
CA HIS A 55 5.21 -1.79 4.41
C HIS A 55 4.97 -2.31 2.98
N ILE A 56 6.04 -2.52 2.22
CA ILE A 56 5.95 -3.05 0.86
C ILE A 56 6.70 -4.36 0.82
N GLN A 57 6.02 -5.42 0.41
CA GLN A 57 6.60 -6.73 0.21
C GLN A 57 5.95 -7.38 -1.02
N GLU A 58 6.78 -7.89 -1.94
CA GLU A 58 6.35 -8.67 -3.10
C GLU A 58 5.21 -8.02 -3.91
N ASN A 59 5.38 -6.73 -4.26
CA ASN A 59 4.42 -5.95 -5.04
C ASN A 59 3.10 -5.59 -4.34
N ILE A 60 2.96 -5.98 -3.08
CA ILE A 60 1.77 -5.75 -2.26
C ILE A 60 2.09 -4.71 -1.19
N LEU A 61 1.18 -3.76 -1.04
CA LEU A 61 1.21 -2.80 0.06
C LEU A 61 0.56 -3.44 1.30
N TYR A 62 1.13 -3.20 2.46
CA TYR A 62 0.60 -3.62 3.75
C TYR A 62 0.62 -2.46 4.74
N LEU A 63 -0.30 -2.51 5.69
CA LEU A 63 -0.34 -1.60 6.83
C LEU A 63 0.34 -2.23 8.03
N GLN A 64 1.24 -1.48 8.65
CA GLN A 64 1.96 -1.87 9.84
C GLN A 64 1.51 -1.01 11.01
N THR A 65 0.59 -1.53 11.83
CA THR A 65 0.09 -0.85 13.02
C THR A 65 1.21 -0.55 14.03
N PRO A 66 1.09 0.51 14.84
CA PRO A 66 2.08 0.86 15.84
C PRO A 66 2.19 -0.25 16.89
N ASN A 67 3.40 -0.77 17.08
CA ASN A 67 3.71 -1.75 18.12
C ASN A 67 5.18 -1.59 18.56
N LEU A 68 5.55 -2.19 19.69
CA LEU A 68 6.89 -2.04 20.28
C LEU A 68 8.01 -2.59 19.38
N ILE A 69 7.73 -3.59 18.57
CA ILE A 69 8.69 -4.23 17.66
C ILE A 69 8.65 -3.63 16.23
N GLN A 70 7.87 -2.56 16.02
CA GLN A 70 7.71 -1.90 14.72
C GLN A 70 9.06 -1.43 14.16
N PRO A 71 9.97 -0.81 14.94
CA PRO A 71 11.28 -0.42 14.42
C PRO A 71 12.13 -1.62 13.97
N ILE A 72 12.10 -2.72 14.71
CA ILE A 72 12.90 -3.93 14.44
C ILE A 72 12.40 -4.61 13.16
N THR A 73 11.10 -4.79 13.05
CA THR A 73 10.46 -5.40 11.86
C THR A 73 10.70 -4.55 10.61
N ARG A 74 10.56 -3.22 10.71
CA ARG A 74 10.88 -2.31 9.60
C ARG A 74 12.34 -2.39 9.17
N TRP A 75 13.24 -2.48 10.14
CA TRP A 75 14.67 -2.64 9.85
C TRP A 75 14.94 -3.98 9.13
N TYR A 76 14.38 -5.09 9.62
CA TYR A 76 14.50 -6.41 8.99
C TYR A 76 14.00 -6.41 7.54
N HIS A 77 12.88 -5.75 7.28
CA HIS A 77 12.29 -5.62 5.95
C HIS A 77 12.86 -4.46 5.11
N SER A 78 13.88 -3.75 5.60
CA SER A 78 14.46 -2.57 4.94
C SER A 78 13.43 -1.49 4.57
N ASP A 79 12.35 -1.33 5.33
CA ASP A 79 11.29 -0.36 5.06
C ASP A 79 11.72 1.07 5.40
N LYS A 80 11.66 1.96 4.42
CA LYS A 80 12.06 3.36 4.59
C LYS A 80 10.87 4.29 4.49
N LYS A 81 11.02 5.50 5.04
CA LYS A 81 10.04 6.58 4.83
C LYS A 81 9.96 6.99 3.35
N ASP A 82 11.06 6.83 2.61
CA ASP A 82 11.14 7.16 1.19
C ASP A 82 10.35 6.17 0.32
N ASP A 83 9.96 5.00 0.84
CA ASP A 83 9.09 4.05 0.13
C ASP A 83 7.71 4.69 -0.21
N LEU A 84 7.36 5.81 0.43
CA LEU A 84 6.19 6.61 0.08
C LEU A 84 6.22 7.12 -1.36
N TYR A 85 7.40 7.34 -1.96
CA TYR A 85 7.51 7.82 -3.34
C TYR A 85 6.86 6.85 -4.36
N PHE A 86 6.76 5.55 -4.03
CA PHE A 86 6.13 4.57 -4.91
C PHE A 86 4.61 4.80 -5.08
N LEU A 87 3.96 5.44 -4.10
CA LEU A 87 2.53 5.74 -4.15
C LEU A 87 2.16 6.68 -5.30
N TYR A 88 3.09 7.49 -5.80
CA TYR A 88 2.83 8.32 -6.99
C TYR A 88 2.34 7.47 -8.17
N SER A 89 3.06 6.38 -8.45
CA SER A 89 2.74 5.49 -9.56
C SER A 89 1.45 4.70 -9.32
N VAL A 90 1.19 4.33 -8.06
CA VAL A 90 -0.06 3.68 -7.62
C VAL A 90 -1.26 4.59 -7.91
N ILE A 91 -1.23 5.82 -7.39
CA ILE A 91 -2.36 6.74 -7.50
C ILE A 91 -2.60 7.10 -8.97
N LYS A 92 -1.54 7.40 -9.73
CA LYS A 92 -1.64 7.70 -11.15
C LYS A 92 -2.31 6.57 -11.93
N ARG A 93 -1.87 5.33 -11.74
CA ARG A 93 -2.46 4.16 -12.43
C ARG A 93 -3.85 3.80 -11.94
N PHE A 94 -4.14 4.02 -10.65
CA PHE A 94 -5.49 3.85 -10.12
C PHE A 94 -6.47 4.78 -10.83
N ILE A 95 -6.13 6.06 -10.97
CA ILE A 95 -6.99 7.03 -11.66
C ILE A 95 -7.11 6.70 -13.16
N LYS A 96 -6.01 6.29 -13.81
CA LYS A 96 -6.00 5.93 -15.25
C LYS A 96 -6.85 4.69 -15.54
N TRP A 97 -6.63 3.60 -14.80
CA TRP A 97 -7.14 2.26 -15.17
C TRP A 97 -8.38 1.83 -14.41
N TYR A 98 -8.58 2.32 -13.18
CA TYR A 98 -9.69 1.89 -12.32
C TYR A 98 -10.85 2.88 -12.24
N HIS A 99 -10.70 4.10 -12.78
CA HIS A 99 -11.82 5.05 -12.86
C HIS A 99 -12.84 4.60 -13.93
N PRO A 100 -14.11 4.28 -13.58
CA PRO A 100 -15.07 3.69 -14.53
C PRO A 100 -15.47 4.61 -15.69
N THR A 101 -15.50 5.92 -15.46
CA THR A 101 -15.73 6.94 -16.51
C THR A 101 -14.58 7.03 -17.52
N ASN A 102 -13.33 6.82 -17.09
CA ASN A 102 -12.16 6.94 -17.95
C ASN A 102 -11.85 5.63 -18.67
N ASN A 103 -12.05 4.49 -17.99
CA ASN A 103 -11.81 3.16 -18.53
C ASN A 103 -13.07 2.28 -18.43
N LYS A 104 -13.72 1.99 -19.55
CA LYS A 104 -14.89 1.11 -19.64
C LYS A 104 -14.60 -0.35 -19.24
N LYS A 105 -13.33 -0.77 -19.26
CA LYS A 105 -12.89 -2.10 -18.81
C LYS A 105 -12.63 -2.15 -17.30
N SER A 106 -12.77 -1.02 -16.57
CA SER A 106 -12.56 -1.00 -15.13
C SER A 106 -13.47 -2.02 -14.44
N PRO A 107 -12.95 -2.82 -13.49
CA PRO A 107 -13.75 -3.76 -12.71
C PRO A 107 -14.60 -3.05 -11.63
N LEU A 108 -14.36 -1.75 -11.38
CA LEU A 108 -15.01 -1.02 -10.29
C LEU A 108 -16.34 -0.39 -10.72
N THR A 109 -17.26 -0.29 -9.74
CA THR A 109 -18.40 0.63 -9.85
C THR A 109 -17.95 2.05 -9.47
N LEU A 110 -18.69 3.06 -9.92
CA LEU A 110 -18.40 4.46 -9.55
C LEU A 110 -18.46 4.66 -8.03
N GLU A 111 -19.44 4.03 -7.38
CA GLU A 111 -19.61 4.03 -5.93
C GLU A 111 -18.35 3.50 -5.20
N LEU A 112 -17.84 2.33 -5.61
CA LEU A 112 -16.66 1.76 -4.98
C LEU A 112 -15.41 2.62 -5.23
N TYR A 113 -15.25 3.12 -6.45
CA TYR A 113 -14.13 4.02 -6.78
C TYR A 113 -14.14 5.28 -5.89
N GLN A 114 -15.31 5.90 -5.71
CA GLN A 114 -15.48 7.07 -4.84
C GLN A 114 -15.24 6.73 -3.37
N LEU A 115 -15.72 5.58 -2.90
CA LEU A 115 -15.50 5.12 -1.53
C LEU A 115 -14.00 4.91 -1.25
N ILE A 116 -13.29 4.20 -2.12
CA ILE A 116 -11.85 3.96 -2.01
C ILE A 116 -11.09 5.29 -2.06
N SER A 117 -11.45 6.21 -2.96
CA SER A 117 -10.78 7.52 -3.09
C SER A 117 -11.00 8.38 -1.85
N SER A 118 -12.24 8.47 -1.35
CA SER A 118 -12.60 9.21 -0.13
C SER A 118 -11.85 8.67 1.09
N MET A 119 -11.91 7.36 1.34
CA MET A 119 -11.21 6.74 2.45
C MET A 119 -9.69 6.82 2.26
N GLY A 120 -9.18 6.71 1.04
CA GLY A 120 -7.75 6.85 0.73
C GLY A 120 -7.21 8.24 1.08
N MET A 121 -7.96 9.31 0.81
CA MET A 121 -7.59 10.67 1.22
C MET A 121 -7.59 10.85 2.75
N GLU A 122 -8.54 10.23 3.45
CA GLU A 122 -8.57 10.17 4.92
C GLU A 122 -7.35 9.39 5.45
N GLY A 123 -7.02 8.24 4.84
CA GLY A 123 -5.85 7.44 5.17
C GLY A 123 -4.53 8.18 4.95
N LEU A 124 -4.39 8.91 3.84
CA LEU A 124 -3.25 9.81 3.62
C LEU A 124 -3.18 10.92 4.67
N SER A 125 -4.32 11.39 5.19
CA SER A 125 -4.35 12.37 6.28
C SER A 125 -3.89 11.75 7.62
N THR A 126 -4.22 10.48 7.88
CA THR A 126 -3.67 9.71 9.00
C THR A 126 -2.16 9.49 8.85
N LEU A 127 -1.69 9.20 7.64
CA LEU A 127 -0.29 9.06 7.31
C LEU A 127 0.48 10.37 7.48
N TYR A 128 -0.11 11.48 7.02
CA TYR A 128 0.41 12.83 7.22
C TYR A 128 0.67 13.06 8.71
N LYS A 129 -0.35 12.87 9.57
CA LYS A 129 -0.22 13.03 11.03
C LYS A 129 0.87 12.13 11.63
N THR A 130 1.00 10.90 11.12
CA THR A 130 2.02 9.94 11.55
C THR A 130 3.44 10.41 11.26
N TYR A 131 3.67 11.10 10.14
CA TYR A 131 4.97 11.65 9.80
C TYR A 131 5.17 13.11 10.19
N SER A 132 4.11 13.84 10.59
CA SER A 132 4.21 15.23 11.08
C SER A 132 5.07 15.36 12.33
N SER A 133 5.13 14.31 13.15
CA SER A 133 6.02 14.25 14.32
C SER A 133 7.48 13.98 13.97
N CYS A 134 7.80 13.67 12.71
CA CYS A 134 9.16 13.43 12.23
C CYS A 134 9.69 14.67 11.51
N GLU A 135 10.96 15.02 11.70
CA GLU A 135 11.63 16.21 11.10
C GLU A 135 11.73 16.21 9.56
N SER A 136 11.06 15.28 8.87
CA SER A 136 11.21 15.03 7.44
C SER A 136 10.18 15.80 6.62
N ASN A 137 10.42 17.10 6.43
CA ASN A 137 9.50 18.00 5.71
C ASN A 137 9.14 17.51 4.28
N THR A 138 10.07 16.87 3.58
CA THR A 138 9.84 16.32 2.22
C THR A 138 8.73 15.28 2.17
N VAL A 139 8.67 14.36 3.14
CA VAL A 139 7.67 13.29 3.17
C VAL A 139 6.27 13.87 3.34
N ILE A 140 6.14 14.88 4.19
CA ILE A 140 4.89 15.57 4.46
C ILE A 140 4.36 16.26 3.19
N HIS A 141 5.24 16.96 2.46
CA HIS A 141 4.89 17.57 1.17
C HIS A 141 4.46 16.56 0.12
N VAL A 142 5.13 15.40 0.05
CA VAL A 142 4.77 14.30 -0.86
C VAL A 142 3.39 13.73 -0.55
N ILE A 143 3.08 13.50 0.73
CA ILE A 143 1.74 13.05 1.15
C ILE A 143 0.68 14.08 0.77
N GLN A 144 0.96 15.37 0.95
CA GLN A 144 0.03 16.44 0.56
C GLN A 144 -0.18 16.48 -0.96
N MET A 145 0.87 16.30 -1.75
CA MET A 145 0.76 16.20 -3.22
C MET A 145 -0.13 15.02 -3.62
N TYR A 146 -0.02 13.87 -2.96
CA TYR A 146 -0.87 12.70 -3.22
C TYR A 146 -2.34 12.94 -2.87
N LYS A 147 -2.62 13.66 -1.78
CA LYS A 147 -3.99 14.06 -1.45
C LYS A 147 -4.58 14.93 -2.55
N ASN A 148 -3.85 15.97 -2.97
CA ASN A 148 -4.28 16.85 -4.05
C ASN A 148 -4.52 16.06 -5.34
N LEU A 149 -3.64 15.09 -5.67
CA LEU A 149 -3.81 14.24 -6.85
C LEU A 149 -5.10 13.40 -6.82
N LEU A 150 -5.50 12.93 -5.63
CA LEU A 150 -6.75 12.19 -5.44
C LEU A 150 -8.00 13.08 -5.33
N GLU A 151 -7.85 14.36 -5.00
CA GLU A 151 -8.95 15.32 -4.85
C GLU A 151 -9.33 15.99 -6.18
N PHE A 152 -8.32 16.39 -6.97
CA PHE A 152 -8.49 17.15 -8.21
C PHE A 152 -8.53 16.29 -9.48
N ASN A 153 -8.50 14.97 -9.37
CA ASN A 153 -8.64 14.03 -10.48
C ASN A 153 -10.04 14.03 -11.15
N ASN A 154 -11.01 14.76 -10.61
CA ASN A 154 -12.28 15.04 -11.29
C ASN A 154 -12.13 16.08 -12.43
N ASP A 155 -11.06 16.88 -12.41
CA ASP A 155 -10.79 17.88 -13.46
C ASP A 155 -9.98 17.22 -14.59
N LYS A 156 -10.66 16.90 -15.69
CA LYS A 156 -10.07 16.34 -16.93
C LYS A 156 -8.81 17.08 -17.40
N ILE A 157 -8.70 18.38 -17.11
CA ILE A 157 -7.60 19.26 -17.56
C ILE A 157 -6.28 18.92 -16.85
N LEU A 158 -6.33 18.48 -15.59
CA LEU A 158 -5.13 18.08 -14.84
C LEU A 158 -4.67 16.66 -15.20
N MET A 159 -5.60 15.78 -15.55
CA MET A 159 -5.28 14.41 -15.99
C MET A 159 -4.39 14.40 -17.22
N ASP A 160 -4.63 15.27 -18.20
CA ASP A 160 -3.85 15.30 -19.44
C ASP A 160 -2.41 15.82 -19.20
N GLU A 161 -2.22 16.78 -18.29
CA GLU A 161 -0.91 17.37 -17.99
C GLU A 161 -0.01 16.43 -17.15
N PHE A 162 -0.60 15.60 -16.28
CA PHE A 162 0.15 14.60 -15.49
C PHE A 162 0.53 13.33 -16.27
N LEU A 163 0.01 13.14 -17.49
CA LEU A 163 0.26 11.97 -18.33
C LEU A 163 1.43 12.15 -19.31
N VAL A 164 2.04 13.34 -19.45
CA VAL A 164 2.86 13.71 -20.64
C VAL A 164 4.27 13.09 -20.74
N ASP A 165 4.81 12.41 -19.74
CA ASP A 165 6.15 11.78 -19.86
C ASP A 165 6.10 10.33 -20.41
N GLU A 166 5.85 10.18 -21.72
CA GLU A 166 5.65 8.87 -22.39
C GLU A 166 6.68 8.50 -23.49
N ALA A 167 7.89 9.07 -23.50
CA ALA A 167 8.85 8.68 -24.56
C ALA A 167 9.53 7.31 -24.34
N HIS A 168 9.71 6.83 -23.10
CA HIS A 168 10.50 5.60 -22.80
C HIS A 168 9.85 4.62 -21.79
N LYS A 169 8.53 4.71 -21.53
CA LYS A 169 7.83 4.00 -20.43
C LYS A 169 6.90 2.83 -20.84
N ILE A 170 6.84 2.51 -22.14
CA ILE A 170 5.72 1.80 -22.77
C ILE A 170 5.49 0.36 -22.26
N ASN A 171 6.46 -0.33 -21.64
CA ASN A 171 6.22 -1.71 -21.19
C ASN A 171 5.41 -1.83 -19.87
N ILE A 172 5.62 -0.95 -18.89
CA ILE A 172 5.03 -1.15 -17.55
C ILE A 172 3.54 -0.85 -17.53
N ASP A 173 3.11 0.22 -18.20
CA ASP A 173 1.71 0.63 -18.16
C ASP A 173 0.80 -0.34 -18.94
N GLU A 174 1.31 -0.99 -19.99
CA GLU A 174 0.63 -2.08 -20.69
C GLU A 174 0.38 -3.27 -19.75
N VAL A 175 1.35 -3.64 -18.90
CA VAL A 175 1.15 -4.71 -17.91
C VAL A 175 0.00 -4.39 -16.94
N PHE A 176 -0.10 -3.14 -16.51
CA PHE A 176 -1.15 -2.69 -15.59
C PHE A 176 -2.50 -2.44 -16.26
N GLU A 177 -2.55 -2.21 -17.57
CA GLU A 177 -3.83 -2.22 -18.30
C GLU A 177 -4.49 -3.61 -18.21
N HIS A 178 -3.68 -4.67 -18.32
CA HIS A 178 -4.18 -6.04 -18.35
C HIS A 178 -4.44 -6.63 -16.97
N ILE A 179 -3.72 -6.20 -15.92
CA ILE A 179 -3.87 -6.77 -14.56
C ILE A 179 -5.26 -6.55 -13.97
N ILE A 180 -6.01 -5.55 -14.44
CA ILE A 180 -7.33 -5.17 -13.89
C ILE A 180 -8.34 -6.33 -13.95
N VAL A 181 -8.13 -7.31 -14.84
CA VAL A 181 -9.00 -8.48 -15.01
C VAL A 181 -8.81 -9.56 -13.94
N ILE A 182 -7.80 -9.43 -13.07
CA ILE A 182 -7.55 -10.37 -11.97
C ILE A 182 -8.72 -10.39 -10.97
N TYR A 183 -9.44 -9.27 -10.85
CA TYR A 183 -10.56 -9.12 -9.94
C TYR A 183 -11.86 -9.54 -10.60
N ASP A 184 -12.50 -10.58 -10.09
CA ASP A 184 -13.86 -10.91 -10.47
C ASP A 184 -14.88 -10.02 -9.75
N LYS A 185 -16.11 -10.01 -10.28
CA LYS A 185 -17.20 -9.21 -9.75
C LYS A 185 -17.52 -9.53 -8.29
N THR A 186 -17.36 -10.79 -7.86
CA THR A 186 -17.69 -11.22 -6.50
C THR A 186 -16.74 -10.57 -5.50
N ILE A 187 -15.42 -10.63 -5.75
CA ILE A 187 -14.46 -10.02 -4.84
C ILE A 187 -14.61 -8.50 -4.78
N ILE A 188 -14.94 -7.85 -5.90
CA ILE A 188 -15.20 -6.42 -5.93
C ILE A 188 -16.40 -6.05 -5.03
N GLN A 189 -17.47 -6.85 -5.06
CA GLN A 189 -18.61 -6.66 -4.15
C GLN A 189 -18.25 -6.91 -2.69
N VAL A 190 -17.42 -7.93 -2.41
CA VAL A 190 -16.90 -8.20 -1.06
C VAL A 190 -16.10 -7.00 -0.54
N VAL A 191 -15.22 -6.42 -1.35
CA VAL A 191 -14.45 -5.21 -0.99
C VAL A 191 -15.39 -4.06 -0.67
N LEU A 192 -16.37 -3.77 -1.54
CA LEU A 192 -17.33 -2.67 -1.32
C LEU A 192 -18.04 -2.78 0.03
N HIS A 193 -18.72 -3.90 0.27
CA HIS A 193 -19.49 -4.08 1.49
C HIS A 193 -18.59 -4.15 2.74
N SER A 194 -17.39 -4.74 2.62
CA SER A 194 -16.43 -4.77 3.73
C SER A 194 -15.97 -3.36 4.10
N LEU A 195 -15.64 -2.51 3.12
CA LEU A 195 -15.23 -1.13 3.37
C LEU A 195 -16.36 -0.30 3.98
N LEU A 196 -17.59 -0.46 3.50
CA LEU A 196 -18.76 0.22 4.10
C LEU A 196 -18.96 -0.18 5.56
N LEU A 197 -18.89 -1.48 5.87
CA LEU A 197 -19.04 -1.98 7.23
C LEU A 197 -17.89 -1.51 8.14
N ILE A 198 -16.65 -1.53 7.65
CA ILE A 198 -15.49 -1.03 8.39
C ILE A 198 -15.64 0.47 8.70
N ARG A 199 -16.09 1.27 7.73
CA ARG A 199 -16.29 2.72 7.90
C ARG A 199 -17.39 3.06 8.90
N GLN A 200 -18.44 2.23 8.97
CA GLN A 200 -19.57 2.43 9.89
C GLN A 200 -19.30 1.90 11.30
N GLN A 201 -18.30 1.04 11.47
CA GLN A 201 -17.97 0.47 12.78
C GLN A 201 -17.34 1.53 13.69
N GLU A 202 -17.86 1.68 14.91
CA GLU A 202 -17.34 2.63 15.90
C GLU A 202 -16.28 1.99 16.81
N ILE A 203 -16.35 0.67 17.01
CA ILE A 203 -15.45 -0.06 17.90
C ILE A 203 -14.14 -0.39 17.16
N VAL A 204 -13.04 0.24 17.58
CA VAL A 204 -11.71 0.12 16.94
C VAL A 204 -11.21 -1.34 16.88
N GLU A 205 -11.44 -2.14 17.91
CA GLU A 205 -11.04 -3.56 17.92
C GLU A 205 -11.79 -4.37 16.84
N ASN A 206 -13.06 -4.07 16.63
CA ASN A 206 -13.86 -4.69 15.58
C ASN A 206 -13.40 -4.22 14.20
N GLN A 207 -13.07 -2.92 14.03
CA GLN A 207 -12.48 -2.41 12.78
C GLN A 207 -11.20 -3.19 12.42
N HIS A 208 -10.31 -3.39 13.39
CA HIS A 208 -9.06 -4.15 13.17
C HIS A 208 -9.34 -5.60 12.76
N SER A 209 -10.29 -6.26 13.43
CA SER A 209 -10.70 -7.63 13.11
C SER A 209 -11.29 -7.74 11.69
N MET A 210 -12.08 -6.75 11.28
CA MET A 210 -12.67 -6.67 9.94
C MET A 210 -11.63 -6.37 8.85
N ILE A 211 -10.66 -5.49 9.12
CA ILE A 211 -9.50 -5.26 8.25
C ILE A 211 -8.73 -6.57 8.02
N SER A 212 -8.44 -7.30 9.11
CA SER A 212 -7.77 -8.60 9.02
C SER A 212 -8.57 -9.59 8.18
N GLY A 213 -9.88 -9.68 8.41
CA GLY A 213 -10.79 -10.51 7.62
C GLY A 213 -10.77 -10.17 6.12
N LEU A 214 -10.84 -8.88 5.78
CA LEU A 214 -10.76 -8.44 4.38
C LEU A 214 -9.41 -8.79 3.74
N ASN A 215 -8.30 -8.57 4.46
CA ASN A 215 -6.97 -8.94 3.97
C ASN A 215 -6.82 -10.45 3.75
N ILE A 216 -7.43 -11.28 4.59
CA ILE A 216 -7.46 -12.74 4.40
C ILE A 216 -8.27 -13.10 3.14
N MET A 217 -9.44 -12.49 2.93
CA MET A 217 -10.24 -12.72 1.72
C MET A 217 -9.50 -12.32 0.44
N LEU A 218 -8.67 -11.27 0.50
CA LEU A 218 -7.87 -10.80 -0.62
C LEU A 218 -6.58 -11.59 -0.85
N LEU A 219 -6.19 -12.50 0.07
CA LEU A 219 -4.90 -13.20 0.01
C LEU A 219 -4.69 -13.96 -1.31
N THR A 220 -5.73 -14.62 -1.82
CA THR A 220 -5.66 -15.36 -3.09
C THR A 220 -5.42 -14.41 -4.27
N TYR A 221 -6.01 -13.21 -4.25
CA TYR A 221 -5.79 -12.21 -5.30
C TYR A 221 -4.42 -11.59 -5.18
N ASN A 222 -3.93 -11.33 -3.96
CA ASN A 222 -2.56 -10.85 -3.72
C ASN A 222 -1.53 -11.81 -4.33
N LYS A 223 -1.70 -13.13 -4.15
CA LYS A 223 -0.83 -14.13 -4.79
C LYS A 223 -0.87 -14.05 -6.32
N LYS A 224 -2.07 -13.97 -6.91
CA LYS A 224 -2.23 -13.82 -8.37
C LYS A 224 -1.60 -12.52 -8.89
N ILE A 225 -1.69 -11.42 -8.15
CA ILE A 225 -1.07 -10.14 -8.48
C ILE A 225 0.46 -10.29 -8.52
N THR A 226 1.03 -10.84 -7.45
CA THR A 226 2.48 -11.08 -7.36
C THR A 226 2.96 -12.00 -8.48
N GLU A 227 2.24 -13.09 -8.77
CA GLU A 227 2.54 -13.99 -9.89
C GLU A 227 2.44 -13.27 -11.25
N TRP A 228 1.39 -12.50 -11.47
CA TRP A 228 1.21 -11.72 -12.70
C TRP A 228 2.34 -10.73 -12.92
N ILE A 229 2.70 -9.96 -11.90
CA ILE A 229 3.78 -8.97 -11.97
C ILE A 229 5.11 -9.69 -12.24
N LYS A 230 5.41 -10.78 -11.52
CA LYS A 230 6.62 -11.58 -11.78
C LYS A 230 6.65 -12.19 -13.17
N LEU A 231 5.52 -12.52 -13.79
CA LEU A 231 5.49 -13.08 -15.15
C LEU A 231 5.61 -12.01 -16.23
N ASN A 232 5.02 -10.83 -16.02
CA ASN A 232 4.86 -9.82 -17.07
C ASN A 232 5.83 -8.63 -16.95
N LEU A 233 6.50 -8.46 -15.81
CA LEU A 233 7.51 -7.40 -15.58
C LEU A 233 8.95 -7.92 -15.52
N VAL A 234 9.18 -9.21 -15.80
CA VAL A 234 10.55 -9.74 -15.94
C VAL A 234 11.15 -9.22 -17.25
N LEU A 235 12.13 -8.32 -17.08
CA LEU A 235 13.17 -7.96 -18.03
C LEU A 235 14.13 -9.13 -18.26
#